data_AF-A0A6F9B3L3-F1
#
_entry.id   AF-A0A6F9B3L3-F1
#
_cell.length_a   1.000
_cell.length_b   1.000
_cell.length_c   1.000
_cell.angle_alpha   90.00
_cell.angle_beta   90.00
_cell.angle_gamma   90.00
#
_symmetry.space_group_name_H-M   'P 1'
#
loop_
_entity.id
_entity.type
_entity.pdbx_description
1 polymer ?
#
loop_
_entity_poly.entity_id
_entity_poly.type
_entity_poly.pdbx_seq_one_letter_code
_entity_poly.pdbx_strand_id
1 'polypeptide(L)'
;VELALWDTAGQEDYDRLRPLSYPDTDVILMCFSEPVKSEEGRDMANRISAYGYQECSAKTKDGVREVFEMATRAALQAKKRAKKNACTLL
;
A
#
# COMPACT_ATOMS: atom_id res chain seq x y z
N VAL A 1 -7.15 1.32 -16.11
CA VAL A 1 -6.75 1.63 -14.72
C VAL A 1 -5.27 1.94 -14.80
N GLU A 2 -4.86 3.12 -14.35
CA GLU A 2 -3.45 3.48 -14.28
C GLU A 2 -2.99 3.20 -12.85
N LEU A 3 -1.92 2.42 -12.71
CA LEU A 3 -1.29 2.10 -11.44
C LEU A 3 0.11 2.71 -11.50
N ALA A 4 0.38 3.69 -10.63
CA ALA A 4 1.70 4.26 -10.47
C ALA A 4 2.37 3.61 -9.26
N LEU A 5 3.50 2.94 -9.48
CA LEU A 5 4.31 2.33 -8.43
C LEU A 5 5.54 3.19 -8.19
N TRP A 6 5.72 3.63 -6.95
CA TRP A 6 6.85 4.43 -6.52
C TRP A 6 7.66 3.63 -5.50
N ASP A 7 8.94 3.40 -5.79
CA ASP A 7 9.88 2.73 -4.89
C ASP A 7 10.77 3.79 -4.22
N THR A 8 10.99 3.67 -2.90
CA THR A 8 11.86 4.57 -2.14
C THR A 8 13.07 3.81 -1.64
N ALA A 9 14.27 4.39 -1.71
CA ALA A 9 15.47 3.78 -1.18
C ALA A 9 15.29 3.40 0.31
N GLY A 10 15.62 2.15 0.66
CA GLY A 10 15.49 1.61 2.02
C GLY A 10 16.67 1.92 2.95
N GLN A 11 17.49 2.92 2.63
CA GLN A 11 18.62 3.34 3.47
C GLN A 11 18.13 4.30 4.55
N GLU A 12 18.66 4.19 5.77
CA GLU A 12 18.26 5.01 6.93
C GLU A 12 18.45 6.52 6.69
N ASP A 13 19.39 6.90 5.82
CA ASP A 13 19.65 8.29 5.44
C ASP A 13 18.41 8.98 4.82
N TYR A 14 17.44 8.21 4.30
CA TYR A 14 16.23 8.74 3.66
C TYR A 14 15.01 8.77 4.58
N ASP A 15 15.14 8.41 5.87
CA ASP A 15 14.02 8.35 6.81
C ASP A 15 13.21 9.64 6.91
N ARG A 16 13.89 10.78 6.80
CA ARG A 16 13.24 12.11 6.83
C ARG A 16 12.62 12.51 5.49
N LEU A 17 13.06 11.92 4.39
CA LEU A 17 12.58 12.21 3.04
C LEU A 17 11.42 11.31 2.63
N ARG A 18 11.39 10.05 3.10
CA ARG A 18 10.34 9.06 2.82
C ARG A 18 8.92 9.59 3.03
N PRO A 19 8.60 10.32 4.13
CA PRO A 19 7.27 10.91 4.32
C PRO A 19 6.84 11.89 3.23
N LEU A 20 7.78 12.53 2.54
CA LEU A 20 7.47 13.48 1.44
C LEU A 20 7.03 12.77 0.16
N SER A 21 7.27 11.46 0.04
CA SER A 21 6.89 10.65 -1.12
C SER A 21 5.50 10.02 -1.01
N TYR A 22 4.87 10.06 0.18
CA TYR A 22 3.56 9.46 0.44
C TYR A 22 2.32 10.36 0.23
N PRO A 23 2.40 11.69 -0.03
CA PRO A 23 1.21 12.46 -0.38
C PRO A 23 0.43 11.83 -1.54
N ASP A 24 -0.89 11.82 -1.44
CA ASP A 24 -1.82 11.31 -2.45
C ASP A 24 -1.64 9.82 -2.84
N THR A 25 -0.92 9.04 -2.03
CA THR A 25 -0.73 7.60 -2.26
C THR A 25 -1.93 6.78 -1.74
N ASP A 26 -2.54 5.97 -2.60
CA ASP A 26 -3.68 5.11 -2.23
C ASP A 26 -3.29 3.89 -1.38
N VAL A 27 -2.07 3.36 -1.57
CA VAL A 27 -1.57 2.13 -0.91
C VAL A 27 -0.07 2.26 -0.66
N ILE A 28 0.37 2.03 0.58
CA ILE A 28 1.81 2.00 0.95
C ILE A 28 2.22 0.54 1.18
N LEU A 29 3.31 0.11 0.51
CA LEU A 29 3.94 -1.19 0.73
C LEU A 29 5.23 -0.98 1.53
N MET A 30 5.29 -1.51 2.76
CA MET A 30 6.48 -1.46 3.61
C MET A 30 7.13 -2.85 3.66
N CYS A 31 8.40 -2.95 3.28
CA CYS A 31 9.19 -4.18 3.36
C CYS A 31 10.21 -4.05 4.50
N PHE A 32 10.17 -4.97 5.47
CA PHE A 32 11.18 -5.06 6.52
C PHE A 32 12.14 -6.21 6.24
N SER A 33 13.42 -6.06 6.58
CA SER A 33 14.43 -7.11 6.47
C SER A 33 14.27 -8.21 7.52
N GLU A 34 13.62 -7.88 8.64
CA GLU A 34 13.27 -8.82 9.71
C GLU A 34 11.76 -9.12 9.68
N PRO A 35 11.36 -10.40 9.83
CA PRO A 35 9.96 -10.76 9.81
C PRO A 35 9.25 -10.25 11.06
N VAL A 36 8.35 -9.28 10.87
CA VAL A 36 7.30 -8.94 11.82
C VAL A 36 6.33 -10.14 11.90
N LYS A 37 5.67 -10.37 13.04
CA LYS A 37 4.67 -11.43 13.10
C LYS A 37 3.49 -11.06 12.20
N SER A 38 3.01 -12.01 11.40
CA SER A 38 1.90 -11.79 10.47
C SER A 38 0.62 -11.25 11.15
N GLU A 39 0.41 -11.60 12.42
CA GLU A 39 -0.66 -11.08 13.26
C GLU A 39 -0.52 -9.57 13.52
N GLU A 40 0.68 -9.11 13.89
CA GLU A 40 0.97 -7.70 14.18
C GLU A 40 0.77 -6.83 12.92
N GLY A 41 1.21 -7.32 11.75
CA GLY A 41 1.00 -6.64 10.48
C GLY A 41 -0.49 -6.50 10.11
N ARG A 42 -1.27 -7.55 10.36
CA ARG A 42 -2.72 -7.55 10.14
C ARG A 42 -3.45 -6.63 11.12
N ASP A 43 -3.05 -6.62 12.39
CA ASP A 43 -3.62 -5.74 13.41
C ASP A 43 -3.34 -4.27 13.10
N MET A 44 -2.13 -3.96 12.62
CA MET A 44 -1.80 -2.61 12.15
C MET A 44 -2.68 -2.20 10.97
N ALA A 45 -2.85 -3.07 9.97
CA ALA A 45 -3.71 -2.82 8.81
C ALA A 45 -5.17 -2.54 9.22
N ASN A 46 -5.71 -3.32 10.17
CA ASN A 46 -7.04 -3.10 10.74
C ASN A 46 -7.12 -1.73 11.44
N ARG A 47 -6.12 -1.40 12.27
CA ARG A 47 -6.06 -0.15 13.03
C ARG A 47 -6.06 1.09 12.15
N ILE A 48 -5.39 1.05 10.99
CA ILE A 48 -5.35 2.18 10.05
C ILE A 48 -6.46 2.12 9.00
N SER A 49 -7.37 1.14 9.09
CA SER A 49 -8.43 0.90 8.09
C SER A 49 -7.89 0.74 6.66
N ALA A 50 -6.74 0.07 6.52
CA ALA A 50 -6.19 -0.29 5.21
C ALA A 50 -7.12 -1.28 4.49
N TYR A 51 -6.99 -1.37 3.16
CA TYR A 51 -7.76 -2.34 2.37
C TYR A 51 -7.47 -3.79 2.76
N GLY A 52 -6.22 -4.09 3.15
CA GLY A 52 -5.79 -5.40 3.60
C GLY A 52 -4.29 -5.43 3.90
N TYR A 53 -3.83 -6.56 4.44
CA TYR A 53 -2.42 -6.87 4.69
C TYR A 53 -2.04 -8.11 3.88
N GLN A 54 -0.90 -8.06 3.18
CA GLN A 54 -0.36 -9.18 2.43
C GLN A 54 1.17 -9.22 2.59
N GLU A 55 1.69 -10.35 3.04
CA GLU A 55 3.12 -10.60 3.10
C GLU A 55 3.63 -11.07 1.74
N CYS A 56 4.84 -10.64 1.39
CA CYS A 56 5.53 -11.10 0.20
C CYS A 56 7.05 -11.16 0.43
N SER A 57 7.73 -11.97 -0.37
CA SER A 57 9.18 -12.03 -0.45
C SER A 57 9.60 -11.84 -1.89
N ALA A 58 10.18 -10.66 -2.20
CA ALA A 58 10.71 -10.36 -3.52
C ALA A 58 11.82 -11.35 -3.93
N LYS A 59 12.61 -11.85 -2.96
CA LYS A 59 13.70 -12.79 -3.18
C LYS A 59 13.21 -14.15 -3.67
N THR A 60 12.15 -14.67 -3.05
CA THR A 60 11.58 -15.99 -3.38
C THR A 60 10.38 -15.90 -4.34
N LYS A 61 9.95 -14.67 -4.66
CA LYS A 61 8.73 -14.36 -5.41
C LYS A 61 7.43 -14.82 -4.73
N ASP A 62 7.49 -15.15 -3.44
CA ASP A 62 6.33 -15.58 -2.67
C ASP A 62 5.41 -14.39 -2.36
N GLY A 63 4.10 -14.56 -2.47
CA GLY A 63 3.09 -13.52 -2.21
C GLY A 63 3.09 -12.31 -3.14
N VAL A 64 4.01 -12.20 -4.11
CA VAL A 64 4.17 -11.01 -4.96
C VAL A 64 2.90 -10.77 -5.78
N ARG A 65 2.34 -11.82 -6.40
CA ARG A 65 1.13 -11.69 -7.23
C ARG A 65 -0.05 -11.23 -6.38
N GLU A 66 -0.19 -11.78 -5.20
CA GLU A 66 -1.27 -11.51 -4.26
C GLU A 66 -1.25 -10.05 -3.79
N VAL A 67 -0.05 -9.47 -3.56
CA VAL A 67 0.11 -8.03 -3.27
C VAL A 67 -0.43 -7.16 -4.42
N PHE A 68 -0.07 -7.47 -5.66
CA PHE A 68 -0.54 -6.69 -6.82
C PHE A 68 -2.04 -6.85 -7.07
N GLU A 69 -2.60 -8.04 -6.88
CA GLU A 69 -4.04 -8.26 -6.95
C GLU A 69 -4.78 -7.45 -5.87
N MET A 70 -4.29 -7.48 -4.64
CA MET A 70 -4.84 -6.71 -3.52
C MET A 70 -4.83 -5.21 -3.82
N ALA A 71 -3.70 -4.67 -4.27
CA ALA A 71 -3.56 -3.27 -4.66
C ALA A 71 -4.53 -2.90 -5.81
N THR A 72 -4.67 -3.76 -6.81
CA THR A 72 -5.58 -3.53 -7.94
C THR A 72 -7.04 -3.46 -7.49
N ARG A 73 -7.45 -4.38 -6.60
CA ARG A 73 -8.81 -4.38 -6.05
C ARG A 73 -9.05 -3.15 -5.17
N ALA A 74 -8.07 -2.75 -4.36
CA ALA A 74 -8.12 -1.54 -3.55
C ALA A 74 -8.35 -0.29 -4.43
N ALA A 75 -7.54 -0.12 -5.48
CA ALA A 75 -7.65 1.01 -6.41
C ALA A 75 -9.01 1.09 -7.13
N LEU A 76 -9.55 -0.06 -7.55
CA LEU A 76 -10.87 -0.13 -8.17
C LEU A 76 -12.00 0.25 -7.20
N GLN A 77 -11.88 -0.12 -5.93
CA GLN A 77 -12.88 0.23 -4.91
C GLN A 77 -12.79 1.71 -4.49
N ALA A 78 -11.57 2.26 -4.40
CA ALA A 78 -11.34 3.68 -4.13
C ALA A 78 -12.02 4.58 -5.18
N LYS A 79 -11.87 4.26 -6.48
CA LYS A 79 -12.56 4.99 -7.57
C LYS A 79 -14.08 4.96 -7.44
N LYS A 80 -14.67 3.84 -7.00
CA LYS A 80 -16.12 3.76 -6.75
C LYS A 80 -16.56 4.66 -5.59
N ARG A 81 -15.75 4.81 -4.54
CA ARG A 81 -16.02 5.74 -3.42
C ARG A 81 -15.88 7.20 -3.85
N ALA A 82 -14.81 7.54 -4.59
CA ALA A 82 -14.61 8.88 -5.12
C ALA A 82 -15.78 9.32 -6.04
N LYS A 83 -16.29 8.41 -6.87
CA LYS A 83 -17.44 8.69 -7.75
C LYS A 83 -18.77 8.89 -7.01
N LYS A 84 -18.90 8.37 -5.78
CA LYS A 84 -20.08 8.60 -4.91
C LYS A 84 -19.99 9.92 -4.14
N ASN A 85 -18.80 10.44 -3.90
CA ASN A 85 -18.56 11.69 -3.17
C ASN A 85 -18.18 12.87 -4.08
N ALA A 86 -18.14 12.66 -5.41
CA ALA A 86 -17.96 13.72 -6.38
C ALA A 86 -19.24 14.57 -6.42
N CYS A 87 -19.24 15.67 -5.66
CA CYS A 87 -20.18 16.75 -5.86
C CYS A 87 -19.84 17.41 -7.19
N THR A 88 -20.59 17.05 -8.24
CA THR A 88 -20.54 17.77 -9.51
C THR A 88 -21.29 19.08 -9.32
N LEU A 89 -20.56 20.17 -9.09
CA LEU A 89 -21.09 21.51 -9.35
C LEU A 89 -21.07 21.70 -10.87
N LEU A 90 -22.26 21.64 -11.46
CA LEU A 90 -22.52 22.06 -12.84
C LEU A 90 -22.56 23.59 -12.92
#